data_AF-A0A2D9L8J0-F1
#
_entry.id   AF-A0A2D9L8J0-F1
#
_cell.length_a   1.000
_cell.length_b   1.000
_cell.length_c   1.000
_cell.angle_alpha   90.00
_cell.angle_beta   90.00
_cell.angle_gamma   90.00
#
_symmetry.space_group_name_H-M   'P 1'
#
loop_
_entity.id
_entity.type
_entity.pdbx_description
1 polymer ?
#
loop_
_entity_poly.entity_id
_entity_poly.type
_entity_poly.pdbx_seq_one_letter_code
_entity_poly.pdbx_strand_id
1 'polypeptide(L)'
;PGVNQQSWDEPVVIVPNRSESESSPQSALTERVPQGRVPHLVELPLSFQKSVPDLTFNSHIFASDPSASRVMINGHYLKPGDGFGSLLVERITEDGVVLSKNGQFFRVGTVRDWVSPR
;
A
#
# COMPACT_ATOMS: atom_id res chain seq x y z
N PRO A 1 22.90 63.33 -19.42
CA PRO A 1 23.23 61.89 -19.30
C PRO A 1 21.99 61.07 -18.93
N GLY A 2 21.22 60.68 -19.95
CA GLY A 2 20.13 59.72 -19.82
C GLY A 2 20.64 58.34 -20.23
N VAL A 3 20.35 57.33 -19.41
CA VAL A 3 20.53 55.92 -19.78
C VAL A 3 19.20 55.20 -19.66
N ASN A 4 18.94 54.48 -20.73
CA ASN A 4 17.77 53.71 -21.13
C ASN A 4 17.90 52.28 -20.56
N GLN A 5 16.79 51.58 -20.27
CA GLN A 5 16.42 50.30 -20.92
C GLN A 5 15.24 49.66 -20.16
N GLN A 6 14.05 49.76 -20.77
CA GLN A 6 12.93 48.86 -20.54
C GLN A 6 13.20 47.53 -21.27
N SER A 7 12.77 46.40 -20.70
CA SER A 7 11.81 45.45 -21.31
C SER A 7 12.00 44.05 -20.73
N TRP A 8 10.87 43.48 -20.30
CA TRP A 8 10.73 42.18 -19.68
C TRP A 8 10.83 41.05 -20.72
N ASP A 9 11.60 40.03 -20.39
CA ASP A 9 11.89 38.83 -21.18
C ASP A 9 10.64 37.96 -21.37
N GLU A 10 10.42 37.49 -22.59
CA GLU A 10 9.24 36.73 -23.04
C GLU A 10 9.24 35.27 -22.51
N PRO A 11 8.10 34.69 -22.13
CA PRO A 11 8.06 33.28 -21.72
C PRO A 11 8.20 32.36 -22.94
N VAL A 12 9.37 31.71 -23.08
CA VAL A 12 9.58 30.60 -24.02
C VAL A 12 8.67 29.43 -23.65
N VAL A 13 7.81 29.06 -24.60
CA VAL A 13 6.95 27.87 -24.55
C VAL A 13 7.81 26.62 -24.73
N ILE A 14 8.06 25.85 -23.65
CA ILE A 14 8.62 24.50 -23.77
C ILE A 14 7.47 23.49 -23.79
N VAL A 15 7.24 22.91 -24.96
CA VAL A 15 6.32 21.80 -25.18
C VAL A 15 6.91 20.51 -24.58
N PRO A 16 6.19 19.73 -23.75
CA PRO A 16 6.66 18.39 -23.42
C PRO A 16 6.23 17.42 -24.51
N ASN A 17 7.14 17.15 -25.44
CA ASN A 17 7.12 15.91 -26.23
C ASN A 17 7.50 14.76 -25.30
N ARG A 18 6.67 13.72 -25.25
CA ARG A 18 6.87 12.49 -24.47
C ARG A 18 7.89 11.61 -25.20
N SER A 19 8.94 11.14 -24.52
CA SER A 19 9.46 9.75 -24.56
C SER A 19 10.84 9.57 -23.92
N GLU A 20 10.92 8.49 -23.13
CA GLU A 20 12.09 7.63 -22.83
C GLU A 20 13.14 8.18 -21.82
N SER A 21 13.14 7.70 -20.57
CA SER A 21 13.70 6.41 -20.08
C SER A 21 15.20 6.49 -19.78
N GLU A 22 15.54 6.92 -18.57
CA GLU A 22 16.82 6.58 -17.92
C GLU A 22 16.58 6.12 -16.46
N SER A 23 16.33 4.81 -16.34
CA SER A 23 17.02 3.90 -15.43
C SER A 23 17.67 4.49 -14.18
N SER A 24 16.93 4.51 -13.07
CA SER A 24 17.52 4.57 -11.71
C SER A 24 17.24 3.25 -10.97
N PRO A 25 18.19 2.31 -10.88
CA PRO A 25 18.03 1.13 -10.04
C PRO A 25 18.41 1.47 -8.59
N GLN A 26 17.63 2.33 -7.94
CA GLN A 26 17.82 2.65 -6.52
C GLN A 26 16.49 2.81 -5.76
N SER A 27 15.55 1.89 -5.99
CA SER A 27 14.35 1.74 -5.15
C SER A 27 14.00 0.28 -4.85
N ALA A 28 14.96 -0.65 -4.94
CA ALA A 28 14.69 -2.09 -4.80
C ALA A 28 14.63 -2.62 -3.35
N LEU A 29 14.51 -1.76 -2.32
CA LEU A 29 14.42 -2.23 -0.92
C LEU A 29 13.31 -1.65 -0.05
N THR A 30 12.51 -0.68 -0.51
CA THR A 30 11.42 -0.10 0.30
C THR A 30 10.03 -0.28 -0.29
N GLU A 31 9.91 -0.75 -1.53
CA GLU A 31 8.61 -0.85 -2.21
C GLU A 31 8.11 -2.29 -2.31
N ARG A 32 8.03 -3.01 -1.19
CA ARG A 32 7.35 -4.33 -1.23
C ARG A 32 5.86 -4.16 -1.45
N VAL A 33 5.25 -3.09 -0.91
CA VAL A 33 3.83 -2.84 -1.08
C VAL A 33 3.60 -2.14 -2.42
N PRO A 34 2.75 -2.66 -3.32
CA PRO A 34 2.50 -2.01 -4.60
C PRO A 34 1.99 -0.58 -4.37
N GLN A 35 2.60 0.40 -5.05
CA GLN A 35 2.16 1.81 -5.05
C GLN A 35 0.78 2.03 -5.68
N GLY A 36 0.21 0.99 -6.29
CA GLY A 36 -1.13 0.99 -6.87
C GLY A 36 -2.23 0.58 -5.88
N ARG A 37 -3.47 0.51 -6.37
CA ARG A 37 -4.60 0.01 -5.58
C ARG A 37 -4.34 -1.46 -5.19
N VAL A 38 -4.25 -1.73 -3.88
CA VAL A 38 -4.28 -3.10 -3.36
C VAL A 38 -5.72 -3.64 -3.47
N PRO A 39 -5.95 -4.77 -4.18
CA PRO A 39 -7.27 -5.35 -4.31
C PRO A 39 -7.78 -5.88 -2.96
N HIS A 40 -9.09 -5.82 -2.75
CA HIS A 40 -9.72 -6.51 -1.63
C HIS A 40 -9.63 -8.02 -1.83
N LEU A 41 -9.56 -8.80 -0.75
CA LEU A 41 -9.47 -10.26 -0.82
C LEU A 41 -10.58 -10.89 -1.68
N VAL A 42 -11.80 -10.35 -1.60
CA VAL A 42 -12.97 -10.78 -2.40
C VAL A 42 -12.85 -10.50 -3.90
N GLU A 43 -11.95 -9.60 -4.31
CA GLU A 43 -11.68 -9.28 -5.71
C GLU A 43 -10.67 -10.27 -6.33
N LEU A 44 -9.97 -11.07 -5.50
CA LEU A 44 -9.00 -12.06 -5.96
C LEU A 44 -9.67 -13.38 -6.39
N PRO A 45 -8.99 -14.25 -7.16
CA PRO A 45 -9.54 -15.54 -7.58
C PRO A 45 -10.01 -16.40 -6.41
N LEU A 46 -11.10 -17.16 -6.59
CA LEU A 46 -11.68 -18.01 -5.54
C LEU A 46 -10.65 -18.97 -4.93
N SER A 47 -9.76 -19.55 -5.74
CA SER A 47 -8.69 -20.42 -5.25
C SER A 47 -7.76 -19.72 -4.25
N PHE A 48 -7.49 -18.42 -4.45
CA PHE A 48 -6.70 -17.64 -3.51
C PHE A 48 -7.50 -17.34 -2.25
N GLN A 49 -8.78 -16.94 -2.39
CA GLN A 49 -9.68 -16.69 -1.26
C GLN A 49 -9.77 -17.91 -0.33
N LYS A 50 -9.96 -19.11 -0.90
CA LYS A 50 -9.98 -20.39 -0.16
C LYS A 50 -8.67 -20.72 0.54
N SER A 51 -7.57 -20.19 0.03
CA SER A 51 -6.26 -20.39 0.61
C SER A 51 -6.01 -19.51 1.84
N VAL A 52 -6.77 -18.44 2.02
CA VAL A 52 -6.66 -17.56 3.19
C VAL A 52 -7.49 -18.18 4.32
N PRO A 53 -6.90 -18.40 5.52
CA PRO A 53 -7.63 -18.93 6.67
C PRO A 53 -8.69 -17.92 7.13
N ASP A 54 -9.64 -18.38 7.95
CA ASP A 54 -10.58 -17.48 8.62
C ASP A 54 -9.81 -16.41 9.42
N LEU A 55 -10.27 -15.16 9.36
CA LEU A 55 -9.66 -14.04 10.08
C LEU A 55 -10.72 -13.37 10.94
N THR A 56 -10.57 -13.50 12.24
CA THR A 56 -11.36 -12.76 13.23
C THR A 56 -10.59 -11.52 13.66
N PHE A 57 -11.17 -10.33 13.47
CA PHE A 57 -10.54 -9.07 13.86
C PHE A 57 -11.00 -8.67 15.26
N ASN A 58 -10.18 -8.95 16.26
CA ASN A 58 -10.53 -8.68 17.65
C ASN A 58 -10.30 -7.21 18.05
N SER A 59 -9.30 -6.57 17.45
CA SER A 59 -8.94 -5.17 17.73
C SER A 59 -8.21 -4.57 16.54
N HIS A 60 -8.42 -3.27 16.31
CA HIS A 60 -7.75 -2.50 15.27
C HIS A 60 -7.37 -1.11 15.80
N ILE A 61 -6.08 -0.81 15.82
CA ILE A 61 -5.52 0.46 16.26
C ILE A 61 -4.69 1.02 15.11
N PHE A 62 -5.22 2.05 14.46
CA PHE A 62 -4.50 2.80 13.45
C PHE A 62 -3.81 4.01 14.07
N ALA A 63 -2.59 4.28 13.63
CA ALA A 63 -1.85 5.50 13.91
C ALA A 63 -1.10 5.95 12.66
N SER A 64 -0.89 7.26 12.50
CA SER A 64 -0.15 7.80 11.35
C SER A 64 1.29 7.28 11.29
N ASP A 65 1.91 6.98 12.45
CA ASP A 65 3.15 6.21 12.51
C ASP A 65 2.83 4.70 12.40
N PRO A 66 3.29 4.01 11.34
CA PRO A 66 3.05 2.57 11.17
C PRO A 66 3.60 1.75 12.33
N SER A 67 4.68 2.19 12.99
CA SER A 67 5.28 1.49 14.14
C SER A 67 4.38 1.52 15.38
N ALA A 68 3.48 2.50 15.45
CA ALA A 68 2.50 2.63 16.52
C ALA A 68 1.18 1.88 16.24
N SER A 69 0.94 1.50 14.98
CA SER A 69 -0.27 0.78 14.56
C SER A 69 -0.23 -0.68 14.99
N ARG A 70 -1.38 -1.21 15.44
CA ARG A 70 -1.56 -2.58 15.92
C ARG A 70 -2.87 -3.19 15.47
N VAL A 71 -2.89 -4.50 15.28
CA VAL A 71 -4.10 -5.27 15.01
C VAL A 71 -4.07 -6.57 15.81
N MET A 72 -5.23 -7.05 16.23
CA MET A 72 -5.39 -8.39 16.78
C MET A 72 -6.20 -9.24 15.82
N ILE A 73 -5.58 -10.28 15.27
CA ILE A 73 -6.20 -11.19 14.29
C ILE A 73 -6.14 -12.62 14.85
N ASN A 74 -7.27 -13.29 14.95
CA ASN A 74 -7.36 -14.64 15.52
C ASN A 74 -6.71 -14.75 16.92
N GLY A 75 -6.82 -13.69 17.73
CA GLY A 75 -6.16 -13.61 19.05
C GLY A 75 -4.65 -13.31 19.02
N HIS A 76 -4.03 -13.18 17.85
CA HIS A 76 -2.62 -12.79 17.71
C HIS A 76 -2.48 -11.28 17.66
N TYR A 77 -1.64 -10.71 18.51
CA TYR A 77 -1.32 -9.27 18.50
C TYR A 77 -0.17 -8.99 17.53
N LEU A 78 -0.43 -8.18 16.50
CA LEU A 78 0.43 -8.01 15.33
C LEU A 78 0.67 -6.53 15.03
N LYS A 79 1.85 -6.22 14.50
CA LYS A 79 2.21 -4.92 13.92
C LYS A 79 2.68 -5.08 12.46
N PRO A 80 2.85 -3.99 11.70
CA PRO A 80 3.44 -4.07 10.36
C PRO A 80 4.81 -4.77 10.37
N GLY A 81 5.00 -5.70 9.46
CA GLY A 81 6.17 -6.59 9.37
C GLY A 81 6.02 -7.92 10.11
N ASP A 82 5.00 -8.12 10.96
CA ASP A 82 4.79 -9.39 11.67
C ASP A 82 4.04 -10.41 10.80
N GLY A 83 4.52 -11.65 10.83
CA GLY A 83 3.89 -12.79 10.17
C GLY A 83 3.03 -13.61 11.13
N PHE A 84 1.94 -14.18 10.60
CA PHE A 84 1.11 -15.16 11.31
C PHE A 84 0.62 -16.24 10.32
N GLY A 85 0.97 -17.50 10.60
CA GLY A 85 0.72 -18.61 9.68
C GLY A 85 1.39 -18.37 8.32
N SER A 86 0.60 -18.38 7.23
CA SER A 86 1.08 -18.10 5.87
C SER A 86 0.97 -16.63 5.46
N LEU A 87 0.56 -15.74 6.37
CA LEU A 87 0.26 -14.34 6.08
C LEU A 87 1.29 -13.43 6.73
N LEU A 88 1.52 -12.27 6.10
CA LEU A 88 2.36 -11.20 6.62
C LEU A 88 1.53 -9.92 6.71
N VAL A 89 1.62 -9.20 7.82
CA VAL A 89 1.02 -7.88 7.97
C VAL A 89 1.92 -6.86 7.30
N GLU A 90 1.52 -6.34 6.15
CA GLU A 90 2.32 -5.36 5.41
C GLU A 90 2.08 -3.94 5.93
N ARG A 91 0.80 -3.62 6.18
CA ARG A 91 0.38 -2.29 6.64
C ARG A 91 -0.97 -2.36 7.34
N ILE A 92 -1.13 -1.55 8.36
CA ILE A 92 -2.41 -1.30 9.00
C ILE A 92 -2.89 0.08 8.53
N THR A 93 -4.12 0.15 8.04
CA THR A 93 -4.73 1.35 7.44
C THR A 93 -5.99 1.71 8.21
N GLU A 94 -6.48 2.94 8.08
CA GLU A 94 -7.68 3.40 8.79
C GLU A 94 -8.90 2.47 8.67
N ASP A 95 -9.11 1.90 7.47
CA ASP A 95 -10.28 1.06 7.15
C ASP A 95 -10.00 -0.47 7.27
N GLY A 96 -8.75 -0.88 7.51
CA GLY A 96 -8.42 -2.29 7.44
C GLY A 96 -6.94 -2.62 7.49
N VAL A 97 -6.59 -3.80 7.01
CA VAL A 97 -5.22 -4.31 7.00
C VAL A 97 -4.83 -4.77 5.61
N VAL A 98 -3.65 -4.34 5.16
CA VAL A 98 -2.97 -4.89 3.99
C VAL A 98 -2.13 -6.07 4.45
N LEU A 99 -2.43 -7.23 3.88
CA LEU A 99 -1.74 -8.49 4.12
C LEU A 99 -1.04 -8.93 2.84
N SER A 100 0.00 -9.75 2.99
CA SER A 100 0.59 -10.47 1.87
C SER A 100 0.65 -11.97 2.15
N LYS A 101 0.53 -12.75 1.08
CA LYS A 101 0.70 -14.21 1.09
C LYS A 101 1.43 -14.62 -0.18
N ASN A 102 2.60 -15.26 -0.04
CA ASN A 102 3.41 -15.70 -1.18
C ASN A 102 3.68 -14.57 -2.21
N GLY A 103 3.86 -13.33 -1.74
CA GLY A 103 4.07 -12.16 -2.59
C GLY A 103 2.80 -11.56 -3.22
N GLN A 104 1.62 -12.15 -3.00
CA GLN A 104 0.34 -11.56 -3.40
C GLN A 104 -0.19 -10.65 -2.28
N PHE A 105 -0.44 -9.38 -2.61
CA PHE A 105 -0.96 -8.38 -1.68
C PHE A 105 -2.47 -8.28 -1.77
N PHE A 106 -3.12 -8.17 -0.62
CA PHE A 106 -4.56 -7.99 -0.54
C PHE A 106 -4.94 -7.21 0.70
N ARG A 107 -6.04 -6.47 0.62
CA ARG A 107 -6.61 -5.78 1.78
C ARG A 107 -7.83 -6.53 2.32
N VAL A 108 -8.01 -6.45 3.62
CA VAL A 108 -9.19 -6.95 4.33
C VAL A 108 -9.66 -5.84 5.26
N GLY A 109 -10.95 -5.51 5.18
CA GLY A 109 -11.57 -4.56 6.12
C GLY A 109 -11.68 -5.17 7.53
N THR A 110 -11.47 -4.36 8.56
CA THR A 110 -11.51 -4.84 9.97
C THR A 110 -12.92 -4.84 10.57
N VAL A 111 -13.90 -4.25 9.87
CA VAL A 111 -15.31 -4.16 10.33
C VAL A 111 -16.01 -5.52 10.33
N ARG A 112 -15.53 -6.48 9.54
CA ARG A 112 -16.13 -7.81 9.40
C ARG A 112 -15.05 -8.87 9.42
N ASP A 113 -15.34 -9.97 10.10
CA ASP A 113 -14.52 -11.16 10.02
C ASP A 113 -14.49 -11.70 8.59
N TRP A 114 -13.35 -12.26 8.21
CA TRP A 114 -13.22 -13.04 6.99
C TRP A 114 -13.51 -14.50 7.29
N VAL A 115 -14.44 -15.08 6.54
CA VAL A 115 -14.69 -16.53 6.53
C VAL A 115 -14.32 -17.06 5.17
N SER A 116 -13.44 -18.05 5.14
CA SER A 116 -12.97 -18.66 3.90
C SER A 116 -14.15 -19.32 3.17
N PRO A 117 -14.36 -19.02 1.87
CA PRO A 117 -15.48 -19.57 1.13
C PRO A 117 -15.32 -21.09 0.93
N ARG A 118 -16.42 -21.85 1.02
CA ARG A 118 -16.41 -23.31 0.84
C ARG A 118 -16.32 -23.75 -0.62
#